data_AF-R4WJF7-F1
#
_entry.id   AF-R4WJF7-F1
#
_cell.length_a   1.000
_cell.length_b   1.000
_cell.length_c   1.000
_cell.angle_alpha   90.00
_cell.angle_beta   90.00
_cell.angle_gamma   90.00
#
_symmetry.space_group_name_H-M   'P 1'
#
loop_
_entity.id
_entity.type
_entity.pdbx_description
1 polymer ?
#
loop_
_entity_poly.entity_id
_entity_poly.type
_entity_poly.pdbx_seq_one_letter_code
_entity_poly.pdbx_strand_id
1 'polypeptide(L)'
;MSGLYTYRRYSRYYRKDSGIKCPVCSKFILPDDIECHLVMCLTKPRLIYNEDVLKEDKGECVICLEELAQGDTIARLPCLCIYHKSCIDRWFEVNRSCPEHPGD
;
A
#
# COMPACT_ATOMS: atom_id res chain seq x y z
N MET A 1 29.03 -1.17 -29.12
CA MET A 1 29.18 -0.95 -27.67
C MET A 1 29.20 0.54 -27.26
N SER A 2 28.45 1.40 -27.95
CA SER A 2 28.46 2.86 -27.74
C SER A 2 27.11 3.44 -27.24
N GLY A 3 26.01 2.71 -27.39
CA GLY A 3 24.65 3.20 -27.05
C GLY A 3 24.29 3.21 -25.55
N LEU A 4 24.90 2.33 -24.75
CA LEU A 4 24.63 2.28 -23.30
C LEU A 4 25.37 3.39 -22.54
N TYR A 5 26.52 3.83 -23.05
CA TYR A 5 27.32 4.89 -22.45
C TYR A 5 26.69 6.28 -22.69
N THR A 6 26.05 6.46 -23.85
CA THR A 6 25.28 7.67 -24.17
C THR A 6 23.95 7.73 -23.43
N TYR A 7 23.22 6.61 -23.29
CA TYR A 7 22.02 6.53 -22.44
C TYR A 7 22.32 6.87 -20.96
N ARG A 8 23.37 6.27 -20.39
CA ARG A 8 23.83 6.58 -19.01
C ARG A 8 24.34 8.02 -18.83
N ARG A 9 24.74 8.71 -19.91
CA ARG A 9 25.10 10.13 -19.90
C ARG A 9 23.88 11.03 -20.06
N TYR A 10 22.86 10.62 -20.83
CA TYR A 10 21.60 11.35 -20.97
C TYR A 10 20.79 11.37 -19.67
N SER A 11 20.71 10.23 -18.96
CA SER A 11 20.04 10.15 -17.65
C SER A 11 20.71 10.98 -16.55
N ARG A 12 21.96 11.44 -16.73
CA ARG A 12 22.63 12.33 -15.75
C ARG A 12 22.30 13.82 -15.95
N TYR A 13 21.72 14.20 -17.08
CA TYR A 13 21.26 15.57 -17.35
C TYR A 13 19.79 15.79 -16.95
N TYR A 14 19.00 14.72 -16.78
CA TYR A 14 17.67 14.80 -16.18
C TYR A 14 17.80 14.88 -14.66
N ARG A 15 17.45 16.04 -14.11
CA ARG A 15 17.47 16.33 -12.68
C ARG A 15 16.76 15.22 -11.90
N LYS A 16 17.44 14.71 -10.85
CA LYS A 16 16.89 13.78 -9.85
C LYS A 16 15.71 14.35 -9.04
N ASP A 17 15.26 15.57 -9.34
CA ASP A 17 14.33 16.37 -8.55
C ASP A 17 12.94 16.58 -9.19
N SER A 18 12.69 16.06 -10.38
CA SER A 18 11.42 16.27 -11.12
C SER A 18 10.47 15.08 -11.09
N GLY A 19 10.46 14.29 -10.02
CA GLY A 19 9.39 13.32 -9.77
C GLY A 19 8.24 13.95 -8.99
N ILE A 20 7.08 13.29 -8.97
CA ILE A 20 5.89 13.75 -8.23
C ILE A 20 5.48 12.72 -7.17
N LYS A 21 4.82 13.17 -6.10
CA LYS A 21 4.11 12.24 -5.20
C LYS A 21 2.75 11.89 -5.79
N CYS A 22 2.46 10.59 -5.88
CA CYS A 22 1.14 10.11 -6.26
C CYS A 22 0.06 10.65 -5.30
N PRO A 23 -1.00 11.31 -5.79
CA PRO A 23 -2.08 11.78 -4.92
C PRO A 23 -2.94 10.64 -4.36
N VAL A 24 -2.76 9.41 -4.86
CA VAL A 24 -3.58 8.24 -4.47
C VAL A 24 -2.89 7.37 -3.43
N CYS A 25 -1.59 7.11 -3.57
CA CYS A 25 -0.83 6.22 -2.68
C CYS A 25 0.43 6.87 -2.07
N SER A 26 0.62 8.17 -2.28
CA SER A 26 1.77 8.95 -1.78
C SER A 26 3.16 8.51 -2.24
N LYS A 27 3.29 7.46 -3.07
CA LYS A 27 4.57 7.00 -3.62
C LYS A 27 5.17 8.04 -4.56
N PHE A 28 6.49 8.20 -4.50
CA PHE A 28 7.22 9.06 -5.42
C PHE A 28 7.32 8.37 -6.79
N ILE A 29 7.02 9.11 -7.87
CA ILE A 29 6.96 8.60 -9.24
C ILE A 29 7.93 9.41 -10.11
N LEU A 30 8.74 8.71 -10.89
CA LEU A 30 9.61 9.33 -11.89
C LEU A 30 8.80 9.73 -13.14
N PRO A 31 9.22 10.78 -13.89
CA PRO A 31 8.51 11.27 -15.08
C PRO A 31 8.06 10.18 -16.06
N ASP A 32 8.96 9.23 -16.34
CA ASP A 32 8.73 8.16 -17.31
C ASP A 32 7.68 7.14 -16.83
N ASP A 33 7.41 7.08 -15.53
CA ASP A 33 6.49 6.13 -14.89
C ASP A 33 5.15 6.76 -14.48
N ILE A 34 4.96 8.09 -14.62
CA ILE A 34 3.79 8.81 -14.09
C ILE A 34 2.48 8.24 -14.64
N GLU A 35 2.38 8.13 -15.97
CA GLU A 35 1.14 7.69 -16.62
C GLU A 35 0.77 6.26 -16.21
N CYS A 36 1.71 5.33 -16.35
CA CYS A 36 1.54 3.94 -15.95
C CYS A 36 1.15 3.82 -14.47
N HIS A 37 1.83 4.56 -13.59
CA HIS A 37 1.55 4.54 -12.16
C HIS A 37 0.15 5.07 -11.83
N LEU A 38 -0.27 6.17 -12.43
CA LEU A 38 -1.58 6.77 -12.17
C LEU A 38 -2.70 5.86 -12.65
N VAL A 39 -2.58 5.25 -13.84
CA VAL A 39 -3.54 4.25 -14.31
C VAL A 39 -3.64 3.10 -13.31
N MET A 40 -2.52 2.48 -12.93
CA MET A 40 -2.51 1.38 -11.97
C MET A 40 -3.08 1.77 -10.60
N CYS A 41 -2.75 2.97 -10.09
CA CYS A 41 -3.24 3.41 -8.78
C CYS A 41 -4.72 3.78 -8.78
N LEU A 42 -5.22 4.38 -9.85
CA LEU A 42 -6.63 4.77 -9.95
C LEU A 42 -7.54 3.59 -10.27
N THR A 43 -7.05 2.59 -10.99
CA THR A 43 -7.82 1.39 -11.32
C THR A 43 -7.68 0.27 -10.27
N LYS A 44 -6.75 0.37 -9.31
CA LYS A 44 -6.66 -0.60 -8.21
C LYS A 44 -7.99 -0.61 -7.43
N PRO A 45 -8.67 -1.76 -7.35
CA PRO A 45 -9.94 -1.84 -6.63
C PRO A 45 -9.72 -1.45 -5.16
N ARG A 46 -10.71 -0.76 -4.59
CA ARG A 46 -10.71 -0.50 -3.15
C ARG A 46 -10.86 -1.85 -2.45
N LEU A 47 -9.86 -2.23 -1.65
CA LEU A 47 -9.99 -3.39 -0.78
C LEU A 47 -11.11 -3.11 0.23
N ILE A 48 -12.12 -3.98 0.20
CA ILE A 48 -13.21 -3.99 1.16
C ILE A 48 -12.92 -5.11 2.16
N TYR A 49 -13.25 -4.89 3.42
CA TYR A 49 -13.15 -5.89 4.47
C TYR A 49 -14.53 -6.17 5.05
N ASN A 50 -14.67 -7.34 5.68
CA ASN A 50 -15.82 -7.64 6.51
C ASN A 50 -15.55 -7.18 7.94
N GLU A 51 -16.44 -6.36 8.49
CA GLU A 51 -16.44 -6.02 9.91
C GLU A 51 -17.06 -7.17 10.71
N ASP A 52 -16.42 -7.56 11.81
CA ASP A 52 -16.89 -8.63 12.69
C ASP A 52 -16.49 -8.33 14.14
N VAL A 53 -17.10 -9.06 15.08
CA VAL A 53 -16.73 -9.04 16.50
C VAL A 53 -16.03 -10.35 16.83
N LEU A 54 -14.85 -10.25 17.40
CA LEU A 54 -14.03 -11.42 17.71
C LEU A 54 -14.69 -12.28 18.79
N LYS A 55 -14.81 -13.59 18.54
CA LYS A 55 -15.48 -14.53 19.46
C LYS A 55 -14.55 -15.16 20.49
N GLU A 56 -13.25 -15.12 20.25
CA GLU A 56 -12.18 -15.67 21.07
C GLU A 56 -10.89 -14.91 20.74
N ASP A 57 -9.90 -14.90 21.62
CA ASP A 57 -8.65 -14.18 21.40
C ASP A 57 -7.91 -14.74 20.15
N LYS A 58 -7.25 -13.86 19.38
CA LYS A 58 -6.58 -14.20 18.12
C LYS A 58 -5.21 -13.54 18.01
N GLY A 59 -4.19 -14.07 18.68
CA GLY A 59 -2.82 -13.57 18.50
C GLY A 59 -2.73 -12.04 18.62
N GLU A 60 -1.95 -11.41 17.75
CA GLU A 60 -1.67 -9.96 17.83
C GLU A 60 -2.01 -9.24 16.51
N CYS A 61 -2.53 -8.02 16.62
CA CYS A 61 -2.69 -7.15 15.46
C CYS A 61 -1.31 -6.63 15.04
N VAL A 62 -0.80 -7.04 13.88
CA VAL A 62 0.54 -6.62 13.41
C VAL A 62 0.70 -5.13 13.09
N ILE A 63 -0.39 -4.35 13.13
CA ILE A 63 -0.36 -2.89 12.92
C ILE A 63 -0.04 -2.15 14.23
N CYS A 64 -0.75 -2.46 15.32
CA CYS A 64 -0.54 -1.82 16.62
C CYS A 64 0.31 -2.64 17.59
N LEU A 65 0.56 -3.91 17.28
CA LEU A 65 1.26 -4.89 18.13
C LEU A 65 0.56 -5.14 19.46
N GLU A 66 -0.77 -4.97 19.50
CA GLU A 66 -1.61 -5.30 20.65
C GLU A 66 -2.38 -6.60 20.38
N GLU A 67 -2.77 -7.30 21.44
CA GLU A 67 -3.57 -8.52 21.36
C GLU A 67 -4.93 -8.26 20.70
N LEU A 68 -5.37 -9.17 19.83
CA LEU A 68 -6.74 -9.19 19.31
C LEU A 68 -7.60 -9.98 20.29
N ALA A 69 -8.31 -9.29 21.17
CA ALA A 69 -9.06 -9.91 22.25
C ALA A 69 -10.52 -10.19 21.88
N GLN A 70 -11.14 -11.16 22.55
CA GLN A 70 -12.57 -11.43 22.45
C GLN A 70 -13.38 -10.15 22.70
N GLY A 71 -14.34 -9.87 21.81
CA GLY A 71 -15.16 -8.67 21.85
C GLY A 71 -14.61 -7.50 21.02
N ASP A 72 -13.36 -7.57 20.53
CA ASP A 72 -12.81 -6.54 19.67
C ASP A 72 -13.56 -6.45 18.34
N THR A 73 -13.75 -5.21 17.87
CA THR A 73 -14.24 -4.95 16.51
C THR A 73 -13.07 -5.07 15.53
N ILE A 74 -13.13 -6.08 14.69
CA ILE A 74 -12.09 -6.42 13.73
C ILE A 74 -12.53 -6.18 12.30
N ALA A 75 -11.54 -6.07 11.44
CA ALA A 75 -11.70 -6.10 10.00
C ALA A 75 -11.01 -7.34 9.45
N ARG A 76 -11.75 -8.17 8.72
CA ARG A 76 -11.24 -9.34 8.01
C ARG A 76 -11.15 -9.04 6.51
N LEU A 77 -9.93 -9.05 5.99
CA LEU A 77 -9.67 -8.83 4.56
C LEU A 77 -10.02 -10.08 3.73
N PRO A 78 -10.14 -9.96 2.39
CA PRO A 78 -10.37 -11.11 1.50
C PRO A 78 -9.27 -12.17 1.57
N CYS A 79 -8.02 -11.78 1.86
CA CYS A 79 -6.90 -12.68 2.13
C CYS A 79 -6.94 -13.33 3.52
N LEU A 80 -8.04 -13.15 4.27
CA LEU A 80 -8.32 -13.67 5.61
C LEU A 80 -7.46 -13.11 6.76
N CYS A 81 -6.54 -12.18 6.49
CA CYS A 81 -5.84 -11.43 7.53
C CYS A 81 -6.83 -10.61 8.38
N ILE A 82 -6.55 -10.55 9.67
CA ILE A 82 -7.41 -9.90 10.68
C ILE A 82 -6.62 -8.78 11.35
N TYR A 83 -7.27 -7.63 11.49
CA TYR A 83 -6.72 -6.48 12.20
C TYR A 83 -7.83 -5.82 13.02
N HIS A 84 -7.49 -5.02 14.02
CA HIS A 84 -8.46 -4.09 14.59
C HIS A 84 -9.01 -3.20 13.48
N LYS A 85 -10.33 -2.96 13.49
CA LYS A 85 -10.99 -2.12 12.48
C LYS A 85 -10.32 -0.74 12.39
N SER A 86 -10.08 -0.11 13.53
CA SER A 86 -9.46 1.23 13.57
C SER A 86 -8.02 1.26 13.07
N CYS A 87 -7.30 0.14 13.17
CA CYS A 87 -5.92 0.01 12.70
C CYS A 87 -5.87 -0.11 11.18
N ILE A 88 -6.71 -0.96 10.59
CA ILE A 88 -6.75 -1.09 9.13
C ILE A 88 -7.33 0.14 8.43
N ASP A 89 -8.29 0.82 9.06
CA ASP A 89 -8.86 2.07 8.53
C ASP A 89 -7.75 3.13 8.35
N ARG A 90 -6.92 3.33 9.39
CA ARG A 90 -5.76 4.22 9.35
C ARG A 90 -4.71 3.78 8.32
N TRP A 91 -4.47 2.47 8.20
CA TRP A 91 -3.53 1.94 7.21
C TRP A 91 -3.97 2.28 5.78
N PHE A 92 -5.27 2.15 5.48
CA PHE A 92 -5.84 2.42 4.15
C PHE A 92 -5.84 3.90 3.75
N GLU A 93 -5.61 4.83 4.68
CA GLU A 93 -5.36 6.25 4.36
C GLU A 93 -4.04 6.45 3.60
N VAL A 94 -3.05 5.58 3.86
CA VAL A 94 -1.70 5.68 3.26
C VAL A 94 -1.50 4.61 2.19
N ASN A 95 -1.89 3.36 2.47
CA ASN A 95 -1.70 2.23 1.57
C ASN A 95 -2.91 1.29 1.58
N ARG A 96 -3.60 1.22 0.44
CA ARG A 96 -4.77 0.37 0.23
C ARG A 96 -4.39 -1.06 -0.16
N SER A 97 -3.47 -1.66 0.59
CA SER A 97 -3.07 -3.06 0.44
C SER A 97 -3.10 -3.75 1.80
N CYS A 98 -3.24 -5.07 1.80
CA CYS A 98 -3.00 -5.84 3.01
C CYS A 98 -1.56 -5.56 3.53
N PRO A 99 -1.36 -5.29 4.84
CA PRO A 99 -0.03 -5.15 5.43
C PRO A 99 0.87 -6.37 5.22
N GLU A 100 0.28 -7.57 5.24
CA GLU A 100 1.01 -8.84 5.10
C GLU A 100 1.09 -9.32 3.63
N HIS A 101 0.08 -8.99 2.82
CA HIS A 101 -0.02 -9.38 1.41
C HIS A 101 -0.12 -8.15 0.50
N PRO A 102 0.96 -7.37 0.32
CA PRO A 102 0.89 -6.09 -0.42
C PRO A 102 0.62 -6.24 -1.92
N GLY A 103 0.78 -7.45 -2.48
CA GLY A 103 0.59 -7.77 -3.89
C GLY A 103 -0.75 -8.45 -4.25
N ASP A 104 -1.55 -8.81 -3.25
CA ASP A 104 -2.93 -9.29 -3.43
C ASP A 104 -3.94 -8.13 -3.57
#